data_AF-A0AAV9UEE7-F1
#
_entry.id   AF-A0AAV9UEE7-F1
#
_cell.length_a   1.000
_cell.length_b   1.000
_cell.length_c   1.000
_cell.angle_alpha   90.00
_cell.angle_beta   90.00
_cell.angle_gamma   90.00
#
_symmetry.space_group_name_H-M   'P 1'
#
loop_
_entity.id
_entity.type
_entity.pdbx_description
1 polymer ?
#
loop_
_entity_poly.entity_id
_entity_poly.type
_entity_poly.pdbx_seq_one_letter_code
_entity_poly.pdbx_strand_id
1 'polypeptide(L)'
;MVGRRQIHQAIHSRMMKRNADDDVVQWDQIVQTLVNELKHEVASFYGNEGSDLEKQYPGFNYLDDKIRLRLSRWPWHRSFFKAIDYLALSDSEIDSVVTWWGTLKERRAFEARTGTVIHDTTGDDIPTWEEVQKMNAERLAQENALRDHLLAYGMQQSEVENVLREADCLQLAESMERTTGLQAQALASYRQFHQVESLFGVARE
;
A
#
# COMPACT_ATOMS: atom_id res chain seq x y z
N MET A 1 8.41 -34.86 -9.81
CA MET A 1 8.11 -33.46 -10.19
C MET A 1 6.63 -33.36 -10.46
N VAL A 2 5.87 -32.76 -9.54
CA VAL A 2 4.44 -32.46 -9.74
C VAL A 2 4.37 -31.42 -10.85
N GLY A 3 3.60 -31.68 -11.91
CA GLY A 3 3.50 -30.73 -13.03
C GLY A 3 2.79 -29.45 -12.58
N ARG A 4 3.20 -28.27 -13.09
CA ARG A 4 2.58 -26.96 -12.74
C ARG A 4 1.05 -26.96 -12.80
N ARG A 5 0.48 -27.68 -13.78
CA ARG A 5 -0.96 -27.86 -13.96
C ARG A 5 -1.64 -28.55 -12.77
N GLN A 6 -0.96 -29.49 -12.11
CA GLN A 6 -1.47 -30.17 -10.92
C GLN A 6 -1.47 -29.24 -9.69
N ILE A 7 -0.46 -28.36 -9.57
CA ILE A 7 -0.37 -27.38 -8.48
C ILE A 7 -1.49 -26.33 -8.59
N HIS A 8 -1.74 -25.80 -9.79
CA HIS A 8 -2.83 -24.84 -10.01
C HIS A 8 -4.18 -25.45 -9.64
N GLN A 9 -4.43 -26.70 -10.05
CA GLN A 9 -5.66 -27.42 -9.73
C GLN A 9 -5.81 -27.71 -8.23
N ALA A 10 -4.71 -28.03 -7.53
CA ALA A 10 -4.74 -28.25 -6.09
C ALA A 10 -5.09 -26.96 -5.32
N ILE A 11 -4.46 -25.84 -5.69
CA ILE A 11 -4.75 -24.53 -5.09
C ILE A 11 -6.19 -24.11 -5.42
N HIS A 12 -6.59 -24.21 -6.68
CA HIS A 12 -7.95 -23.92 -7.15
C HIS A 12 -8.99 -24.69 -6.35
N SER A 13 -8.84 -26.02 -6.25
CA SER A 13 -9.76 -26.87 -5.49
C SER A 13 -9.83 -26.44 -4.02
N ARG A 14 -8.71 -26.03 -3.43
CA ARG A 14 -8.69 -25.58 -2.03
C ARG A 14 -9.37 -24.22 -1.83
N MET A 15 -9.19 -23.29 -2.76
CA MET A 15 -9.84 -21.98 -2.72
C MET A 15 -11.35 -22.09 -2.93
N MET A 16 -11.80 -22.92 -3.88
CA MET A 16 -13.22 -23.10 -4.20
C MET A 16 -13.99 -23.90 -3.13
N LYS A 17 -13.33 -24.81 -2.41
CA LYS A 17 -13.94 -25.51 -1.25
C LYS A 17 -14.43 -24.56 -0.14
N ARG A 18 -13.97 -23.31 -0.14
CA ARG A 18 -14.46 -22.27 0.76
C ARG A 18 -15.73 -21.57 0.25
N ASN A 19 -15.99 -21.58 -1.05
CA ASN A 19 -17.07 -20.88 -1.72
C ASN A 19 -18.03 -21.89 -2.36
N ALA A 20 -18.69 -22.70 -1.53
CA ALA A 20 -19.48 -23.86 -1.98
C ALA A 20 -20.70 -23.53 -2.86
N ASP A 21 -20.98 -22.25 -3.12
CA ASP A 21 -22.16 -21.74 -3.82
C ASP A 21 -21.83 -20.94 -5.09
N ASP A 22 -20.54 -20.74 -5.42
CA ASP A 22 -20.13 -20.01 -6.63
C ASP A 22 -19.92 -20.96 -7.81
N ASP A 23 -20.41 -20.56 -8.99
CA ASP A 23 -20.06 -21.14 -10.29
C ASP A 23 -18.56 -21.43 -10.37
N VAL A 24 -18.17 -22.53 -11.03
CA VAL A 24 -16.76 -22.99 -11.10
C VAL A 24 -15.87 -21.90 -11.75
N VAL A 25 -15.33 -21.00 -10.90
CA VAL A 25 -14.48 -19.88 -11.32
C VAL A 25 -13.24 -20.44 -11.97
N GLN A 26 -12.94 -20.03 -13.20
CA GLN A 26 -11.74 -20.52 -13.90
C GLN A 26 -10.47 -19.96 -13.23
N TRP A 27 -9.37 -20.71 -13.32
CA TRP A 27 -8.08 -20.27 -12.76
C TRP A 27 -7.67 -18.87 -13.25
N ASP A 28 -7.89 -18.59 -14.54
CA ASP A 28 -7.56 -17.30 -15.14
C ASP A 28 -8.36 -16.14 -14.52
N GLN A 29 -9.61 -16.38 -14.14
CA GLN A 29 -10.44 -15.39 -13.43
C GLN A 29 -9.91 -15.14 -12.01
N ILE A 30 -9.48 -16.19 -11.30
CA ILE A 30 -8.83 -16.03 -9.99
C ILE A 30 -7.57 -15.18 -10.11
N VAL A 31 -6.73 -15.46 -11.11
CA VAL A 31 -5.51 -14.68 -11.36
C VAL A 31 -5.83 -13.23 -11.69
N GLN A 32 -6.86 -12.96 -12.50
CA GLN A 32 -7.31 -11.59 -12.78
C GLN A 32 -7.74 -10.85 -11.51
N THR A 33 -8.50 -11.53 -10.64
CA THR A 33 -8.93 -10.95 -9.36
C THR A 33 -7.74 -10.66 -8.44
N LEU A 34 -6.77 -11.58 -8.34
CA LEU A 34 -5.53 -11.35 -7.60
C LEU A 34 -4.76 -10.15 -8.17
N VAL A 35 -4.60 -10.05 -9.49
CA VAL A 35 -3.92 -8.90 -10.11
C VAL A 35 -4.64 -7.59 -9.82
N ASN A 36 -5.98 -7.58 -9.84
CA ASN A 36 -6.75 -6.39 -9.49
C ASN A 36 -6.52 -5.99 -8.03
N GLU A 37 -6.54 -6.93 -7.08
CA GLU A 37 -6.21 -6.65 -5.67
C GLU A 37 -4.79 -6.05 -5.53
N LEU A 38 -3.80 -6.57 -6.25
CA LEU A 38 -2.45 -6.02 -6.27
C LEU A 38 -2.39 -4.59 -6.83
N LYS A 39 -3.16 -4.28 -7.88
CA LYS A 39 -3.19 -2.91 -8.43
C LYS A 39 -3.73 -1.91 -7.42
N HIS A 40 -4.76 -2.30 -6.68
CA HIS A 40 -5.30 -1.48 -5.59
C HIS A 40 -4.30 -1.36 -4.44
N GLU A 41 -3.56 -2.43 -4.12
CA GLU A 41 -2.47 -2.38 -3.14
C GLU A 41 -1.44 -1.31 -3.49
N VAL A 42 -0.97 -1.34 -4.73
CA VAL A 42 0.02 -0.41 -5.25
C VAL A 42 -0.53 1.01 -5.24
N ALA A 43 -1.75 1.23 -5.75
CA ALA A 43 -2.38 2.56 -5.77
C ALA A 43 -2.59 3.12 -4.35
N SER A 44 -2.99 2.29 -3.40
CA SER A 44 -3.17 2.66 -2.00
C SER A 44 -1.86 3.00 -1.29
N PHE A 45 -0.74 2.44 -1.72
CA PHE A 45 0.54 2.58 -1.01
C PHE A 45 1.44 3.64 -1.62
N TYR A 46 1.58 3.65 -2.95
CA TYR A 46 2.41 4.60 -3.66
C TYR A 46 1.65 5.88 -4.06
N GLY A 47 0.36 5.98 -3.73
CA GLY A 47 -0.48 7.11 -4.12
C GLY A 47 -0.79 7.17 -5.63
N ASN A 48 -1.61 8.15 -6.01
CA ASN A 48 -2.24 8.18 -7.34
C ASN A 48 -1.41 8.85 -8.45
N GLU A 49 -0.18 9.30 -8.18
CA GLU A 49 0.59 10.09 -9.15
C GLU A 49 2.03 9.61 -9.24
N GLY A 50 2.41 9.12 -10.44
CA GLY A 50 3.77 8.73 -10.79
C GLY A 50 3.81 7.52 -11.73
N SER A 51 4.37 7.71 -12.93
CA SER A 51 4.68 6.63 -13.88
C SER A 51 5.94 5.86 -13.48
N ASP A 52 6.23 5.76 -12.18
CA ASP A 52 7.49 5.22 -11.69
C ASP A 52 7.55 3.72 -11.97
N LEU A 53 8.75 3.25 -12.31
CA LEU A 53 8.98 1.84 -12.63
C LEU A 53 8.66 0.93 -11.43
N GLU A 54 8.82 1.43 -10.21
CA GLU A 54 8.47 0.75 -8.96
C GLU A 54 6.96 0.48 -8.85
N LYS A 55 6.10 1.40 -9.30
CA LYS A 55 4.64 1.19 -9.30
C LYS A 55 4.21 0.20 -10.39
N GLN A 56 4.94 0.20 -11.52
CA GLN A 56 4.67 -0.73 -12.62
C GLN A 56 5.14 -2.16 -12.31
N TYR A 57 6.22 -2.31 -11.55
CA TYR A 57 6.82 -3.59 -11.19
C TYR A 57 7.19 -3.61 -9.69
N PRO A 58 6.19 -3.66 -8.78
CA PRO A 58 6.43 -3.59 -7.34
C PRO A 58 7.26 -4.77 -6.83
N GLY A 59 7.12 -5.95 -7.44
CA GLY A 59 7.97 -7.10 -7.13
C GLY A 59 7.65 -7.77 -5.80
N PHE A 60 6.36 -7.89 -5.44
CA PHE A 60 5.92 -8.52 -4.21
C PHE A 60 6.45 -9.96 -4.08
N ASN A 61 7.18 -10.22 -2.99
CA ASN A 61 7.69 -11.54 -2.67
C ASN A 61 6.68 -12.32 -1.82
N TYR A 62 6.12 -13.39 -2.37
CA TYR A 62 5.13 -14.22 -1.70
C TYR A 62 5.76 -15.18 -0.67
N LEU A 63 7.08 -15.17 -0.51
CA LEU A 63 7.80 -15.88 0.55
C LEU A 63 8.07 -14.97 1.77
N ASP A 64 7.93 -13.65 1.63
CA ASP A 64 8.12 -12.71 2.73
C ASP A 64 6.83 -12.57 3.55
N ASP A 65 6.93 -12.85 4.85
CA ASP A 65 5.84 -12.74 5.81
C ASP A 65 5.23 -11.33 5.87
N LYS A 66 6.04 -10.27 5.70
CA LYS A 66 5.55 -8.89 5.73
C LYS A 66 4.61 -8.62 4.56
N ILE A 67 5.01 -9.07 3.37
CA ILE A 67 4.21 -8.94 2.14
C ILE A 67 2.97 -9.82 2.23
N ARG A 68 3.09 -11.06 2.72
CA ARG A 68 1.94 -11.94 2.98
C ARG A 68 0.93 -11.30 3.91
N LEU A 69 1.38 -10.75 5.05
CA LEU A 69 0.52 -10.09 6.02
C LEU A 69 -0.21 -8.90 5.40
N ARG A 70 0.52 -8.09 4.64
CA ARG A 70 -0.02 -6.92 3.95
C ARG A 70 -1.07 -7.30 2.91
N LEU A 71 -0.75 -8.23 2.03
CA LEU A 71 -1.68 -8.71 0.99
C LEU A 71 -2.84 -9.52 1.56
N SER A 72 -2.69 -10.12 2.75
CA SER A 72 -3.77 -10.82 3.46
C SER A 72 -4.93 -9.90 3.87
N ARG A 73 -4.81 -8.57 3.73
CA ARG A 73 -5.96 -7.67 3.86
C ARG A 73 -7.03 -7.96 2.81
N TRP A 74 -6.62 -8.41 1.63
CA TRP A 74 -7.52 -8.70 0.52
C TRP A 74 -8.05 -10.15 0.58
N PRO A 75 -9.35 -10.36 0.28
CA PRO A 75 -10.00 -11.65 0.51
C PRO A 75 -9.46 -12.78 -0.38
N TRP A 76 -9.11 -12.50 -1.65
CA TRP A 76 -8.61 -13.52 -2.57
C TRP A 76 -7.16 -13.89 -2.27
N HIS A 77 -6.28 -12.91 -2.02
CA HIS A 77 -4.93 -13.18 -1.52
C HIS A 77 -4.91 -13.96 -0.21
N ARG A 78 -5.76 -13.58 0.77
CA ARG A 78 -5.88 -14.32 2.03
C ARG A 78 -6.27 -15.78 1.80
N SER A 79 -7.20 -16.03 0.88
CA SER A 79 -7.62 -17.40 0.53
C SER A 79 -6.48 -18.17 -0.15
N PHE A 80 -5.76 -17.50 -1.05
CA PHE A 80 -4.62 -18.05 -1.77
C PHE A 80 -3.48 -18.46 -0.82
N PHE A 81 -3.08 -17.58 0.11
CA PHE A 81 -2.04 -17.91 1.11
C PHE A 81 -2.45 -19.08 2.00
N LYS A 82 -3.70 -19.09 2.49
CA LYS A 82 -4.23 -20.24 3.25
C LYS A 82 -4.21 -21.53 2.44
N ALA A 83 -4.44 -21.48 1.14
CA ALA A 83 -4.37 -22.65 0.27
C ALA A 83 -2.93 -23.15 0.11
N ILE A 84 -1.97 -22.23 -0.10
CA ILE A 84 -0.54 -22.56 -0.15
C ILE A 84 -0.08 -23.20 1.17
N ASP A 85 -0.38 -22.57 2.29
CA ASP A 85 0.07 -23.02 3.62
C ASP A 85 -0.55 -24.39 3.96
N TYR A 86 -1.81 -24.61 3.58
CA TYR A 86 -2.47 -25.90 3.78
C TYR A 86 -1.86 -27.02 2.92
N LEU A 87 -1.43 -26.70 1.69
CA LEU A 87 -0.79 -27.64 0.79
C LEU A 87 0.70 -27.84 1.11
N ALA A 88 1.26 -27.06 2.03
CA ALA A 88 2.67 -27.06 2.39
C ALA A 88 3.60 -26.99 1.16
N LEU A 89 3.24 -26.12 0.20
CA LEU A 89 4.03 -25.95 -1.01
C LEU A 89 5.40 -25.37 -0.69
N SER A 90 6.43 -25.91 -1.35
CA SER A 90 7.79 -25.39 -1.30
C SER A 90 7.92 -24.04 -2.01
N ASP A 91 8.96 -23.28 -1.66
CA ASP A 91 9.28 -21.99 -2.27
C ASP A 91 9.37 -22.08 -3.80
N SER A 92 10.00 -23.14 -4.32
CA SER A 92 10.14 -23.37 -5.76
C SER A 92 8.81 -23.63 -6.47
N GLU A 93 7.86 -24.24 -5.77
CA GLU A 93 6.53 -24.51 -6.29
C GLU A 93 5.70 -23.23 -6.29
N ILE A 94 5.78 -22.41 -5.24
CA ILE A 94 5.14 -21.10 -5.16
C ILE A 94 5.64 -20.21 -6.31
N ASP A 95 6.96 -20.11 -6.51
CA ASP A 95 7.57 -19.37 -7.61
C ASP A 95 7.16 -19.89 -9.00
N SER A 96 6.78 -21.17 -9.10
CA SER A 96 6.29 -21.75 -10.35
C SER A 96 4.88 -21.30 -10.70
N VAL A 97 4.05 -21.02 -9.69
CA VAL A 97 2.63 -20.62 -9.82
C VAL A 97 2.48 -19.11 -9.97
N VAL A 98 3.25 -18.36 -9.18
CA VAL A 98 3.15 -16.90 -9.07
C VAL A 98 3.84 -16.26 -10.28
N THR A 99 3.12 -16.12 -11.39
CA THR A 99 3.64 -15.59 -12.68
C THR A 99 2.90 -14.35 -13.19
N TRP A 100 2.04 -13.77 -12.37
CA TRP A 100 1.23 -12.61 -12.76
C TRP A 100 1.89 -11.28 -12.41
N TRP A 101 1.27 -10.20 -12.87
CA TRP A 101 1.71 -8.81 -12.65
C TRP A 101 1.88 -8.50 -11.16
N GLY A 102 2.91 -7.72 -10.83
CA GLY A 102 3.20 -7.23 -9.48
C GLY A 102 4.06 -8.17 -8.64
N THR A 103 4.42 -9.34 -9.15
CA THR A 103 5.16 -10.37 -8.40
C THR A 103 6.67 -10.21 -8.59
N LEU A 104 7.47 -10.70 -7.63
CA LEU A 104 8.94 -10.65 -7.71
C LEU A 104 9.49 -11.28 -9.01
N LYS A 105 8.83 -12.34 -9.49
CA LYS A 105 9.21 -13.02 -10.72
C LYS A 105 9.04 -12.13 -11.95
N GLU A 106 7.96 -11.37 -12.02
CA GLU A 106 7.73 -10.42 -13.11
C GLU A 106 8.79 -9.31 -13.10
N ARG A 107 9.04 -8.71 -11.94
CA ARG A 107 10.09 -7.68 -11.76
C ARG A 107 11.44 -8.20 -12.25
N ARG A 108 11.89 -9.37 -11.76
CA ARG A 108 13.16 -9.98 -12.20
C ARG A 108 13.20 -10.26 -13.70
N ALA A 109 12.08 -10.68 -14.29
CA ALA A 109 12.00 -10.91 -15.73
C ALA A 109 12.09 -9.58 -16.52
N PHE A 110 11.56 -8.48 -15.99
CA PHE A 110 11.75 -7.15 -16.59
C PHE A 110 13.20 -6.67 -16.46
N GLU A 111 13.79 -6.74 -15.26
CA GLU A 111 15.18 -6.34 -15.01
C GLU A 111 16.16 -7.13 -15.89
N ALA A 112 15.95 -8.45 -16.05
CA ALA A 112 16.77 -9.28 -16.92
C ALA A 112 16.63 -8.94 -18.41
N ARG A 113 15.45 -8.46 -18.85
CA ARG A 113 15.19 -8.09 -20.26
C ARG A 113 15.74 -6.71 -20.60
N THR A 114 15.59 -5.74 -19.70
CA THR A 114 15.95 -4.34 -19.95
C THR A 114 17.35 -4.00 -19.46
N GLY A 115 17.91 -4.77 -18.51
CA GLY A 115 19.17 -4.46 -17.84
C GLY A 115 19.07 -3.31 -16.83
N THR A 116 17.88 -2.77 -16.60
CA THR A 116 17.60 -1.72 -15.62
C THR A 116 17.22 -2.36 -14.29
N VAL A 117 17.93 -2.00 -13.21
CA VAL A 117 17.55 -2.39 -11.84
C VAL A 117 16.51 -1.39 -11.34
N ILE A 118 15.37 -1.89 -10.86
CA ILE A 118 14.34 -1.03 -10.27
C ILE A 118 14.79 -0.69 -8.85
N HIS A 119 14.84 0.60 -8.52
CA HIS A 119 15.14 1.07 -7.17
C HIS A 119 13.85 1.08 -6.34
N ASP A 120 13.95 0.66 -5.08
CA ASP A 120 12.86 0.74 -4.10
C ASP A 120 12.97 2.09 -3.39
N THR A 121 12.02 2.98 -3.65
CA THR A 121 11.97 4.31 -3.02
C THR A 121 11.14 4.31 -1.74
N THR A 122 10.67 3.13 -1.30
CA THR A 122 9.87 2.99 -0.09
C THR A 122 10.65 3.46 1.14
N GLY A 123 10.27 4.63 1.65
CA GLY A 123 10.85 5.21 2.85
C GLY A 123 11.90 6.29 2.58
N ASP A 124 12.20 6.62 1.32
CA ASP A 124 13.09 7.72 0.97
C ASP A 124 12.52 9.08 1.42
N ASP A 125 11.20 9.21 1.40
CA ASP A 125 10.50 10.42 1.88
C ASP A 125 10.43 10.51 3.43
N ILE A 126 10.87 9.48 4.15
CA ILE A 126 10.84 9.48 5.62
C ILE A 126 12.18 10.05 6.11
N PRO A 127 12.17 11.23 6.76
CA PRO A 127 13.41 11.84 7.22
C PRO A 127 14.06 10.95 8.29
N THR A 128 15.38 10.88 8.23
CA THR A 128 16.20 10.21 9.23
C THR A 128 16.04 10.92 10.58
N TRP A 129 16.23 10.20 11.69
CA TRP A 129 16.17 10.81 13.02
C TRP A 129 17.06 12.05 13.17
N GLU A 130 18.24 12.06 12.55
CA GLU A 130 19.16 13.21 12.53
C GLU A 130 18.56 14.43 11.81
N GLU A 131 17.86 14.20 10.70
CA GLU A 131 17.18 15.25 9.93
C GLU A 131 16.01 15.81 10.74
N VAL A 132 15.24 14.95 11.41
CA VAL A 132 14.17 15.36 12.33
C VAL A 132 14.72 16.22 13.47
N GLN A 133 15.87 15.86 14.05
CA GLN A 133 16.52 16.67 15.08
C GLN A 133 16.93 18.05 14.56
N LYS A 134 17.47 18.12 13.35
CA LYS A 134 17.83 19.38 12.70
C LYS A 134 16.60 20.25 12.43
N MET A 135 15.54 19.68 11.87
CA MET A 135 14.27 20.38 11.64
C MET A 135 13.68 20.93 12.95
N ASN A 136 13.72 20.14 14.03
CA ASN A 136 13.26 20.57 15.35
C ASN A 136 14.10 21.72 15.92
N ALA A 137 15.42 21.67 15.75
CA ALA A 137 16.33 22.73 16.19
C ALA A 137 16.10 24.03 15.40
N GLU A 138 15.90 23.93 14.08
CA GLU A 138 15.57 25.07 13.21
C GLU A 138 14.22 25.69 13.59
N ARG A 139 13.19 24.87 13.81
CA ARG A 139 11.88 25.33 14.29
C ARG A 139 12.00 26.08 15.62
N LEU A 140 12.72 25.52 16.59
CA LEU A 140 12.93 26.15 17.88
C LEU A 140 13.69 27.47 17.76
N ALA A 141 14.67 27.55 16.85
CA ALA A 141 15.38 28.79 16.58
C ALA A 141 14.45 29.86 15.96
N GLN A 142 13.55 29.47 15.06
CA GLN A 142 12.55 30.37 14.49
C GLN A 142 11.55 30.88 15.54
N GLU A 143 11.04 29.99 16.40
CA GLU A 143 10.15 30.35 17.50
C GLU A 143 10.83 31.31 18.49
N ASN A 144 12.08 31.05 18.85
CA ASN A 144 12.83 31.93 19.74
C ASN A 144 13.10 33.29 19.09
N ALA A 145 13.46 33.33 17.81
CA ALA A 145 13.64 34.59 17.09
C ALA A 145 12.35 35.40 17.01
N LEU A 146 11.20 34.74 16.75
CA LEU A 146 9.89 35.38 16.77
C LEU A 146 9.54 35.87 18.18
N ARG A 147 9.76 35.05 19.21
CA ARG A 147 9.56 35.43 20.62
C ARG A 147 10.36 36.68 20.98
N ASP A 148 11.65 36.70 20.68
CA ASP A 148 12.54 37.83 20.96
C ASP A 148 12.08 39.09 20.22
N HIS A 149 11.66 38.95 18.96
CA HIS A 149 11.11 40.04 18.16
C HIS A 149 9.83 40.61 18.79
N LEU A 150 8.88 39.75 19.17
CA LEU A 150 7.62 40.14 19.77
C LEU A 150 7.80 40.82 21.14
N LEU A 151 8.75 40.34 21.95
CA LEU A 151 9.14 40.98 23.20
C LEU A 151 9.80 42.35 22.96
N ALA A 152 10.62 42.49 21.91
CA ALA A 152 11.24 43.77 21.55
C ALA A 152 10.20 44.83 21.13
N TYR A 153 9.05 44.42 20.61
CA TYR A 153 7.89 45.29 20.35
C TYR A 153 7.10 45.67 21.62
N GLY A 154 7.51 45.19 22.80
CA GLY A 154 6.92 45.55 24.08
C GLY A 154 5.70 44.71 24.49
N MET A 155 5.42 43.61 23.81
CA MET A 155 4.39 42.67 24.28
C MET A 155 4.79 42.01 25.59
N GLN A 156 3.79 41.72 26.41
CA GLN A 156 4.00 40.95 27.64
C GLN A 156 4.26 39.48 27.30
N GLN A 157 5.06 38.81 28.14
CA GLN A 157 5.45 37.42 27.92
C GLN A 157 4.25 36.46 27.77
N SER A 158 3.18 36.68 28.54
CA SER A 158 1.94 35.90 28.42
C SER A 158 1.22 36.09 27.09
N GLU A 159 1.31 37.28 26.49
CA GLU A 159 0.70 37.56 25.18
C GLU A 159 1.50 36.86 24.07
N VAL A 160 2.83 36.91 24.15
CA VAL A 160 3.72 36.20 23.21
C VAL A 160 3.51 34.69 23.25
N GLU A 161 3.37 34.10 24.44
CA GLU A 161 3.10 32.67 24.60
C GLU A 161 1.74 32.26 24.02
N ASN A 162 0.71 33.09 24.17
CA ASN A 162 -0.60 32.85 23.57
C ASN A 162 -0.52 32.90 22.03
N VAL A 163 0.17 33.89 21.47
CA VAL A 163 0.36 34.02 20.01
C VAL A 163 1.09 32.81 19.43
N LEU A 164 2.17 32.35 20.08
CA LEU A 164 2.90 31.15 19.64
C LEU A 164 2.01 29.90 19.68
N ARG A 165 1.23 29.72 20.76
CA ARG A 165 0.30 28.59 20.88
C ARG A 165 -0.80 28.63 19.82
N GLU A 166 -1.34 29.81 19.51
CA GLU A 166 -2.35 29.95 18.46
C GLU A 166 -1.78 29.65 17.07
N ALA A 167 -0.54 30.07 16.80
CA ALA A 167 0.15 29.75 15.55
C ALA A 167 0.33 28.23 15.37
N ASP A 168 0.75 27.51 16.42
CA ASP A 168 0.87 26.05 16.39
C ASP A 168 -0.48 25.37 16.12
N CYS A 169 -1.55 25.84 16.76
CA CYS A 169 -2.91 25.32 16.55
C CYS A 169 -3.38 25.51 15.10
N LEU A 170 -3.12 26.67 14.49
CA LEU A 170 -3.48 26.95 13.10
C LEU A 170 -2.70 26.07 12.12
N GLN A 171 -1.39 25.91 12.32
CA GLN A 171 -0.57 25.03 11.50
C GLN A 171 -1.04 23.57 11.57
N LEU A 172 -1.39 23.10 12.77
CA LEU A 172 -1.94 21.77 12.95
C LEU A 172 -3.28 21.60 12.24
N ALA A 173 -4.18 22.59 12.33
CA ALA A 173 -5.46 22.58 11.65
C ALA A 173 -5.30 22.50 10.12
N GLU A 174 -4.42 23.32 9.54
CA GLU A 174 -4.12 23.28 8.11
C GLU A 174 -3.54 21.93 7.67
N SER A 175 -2.65 21.34 8.48
CA SER A 175 -2.10 20.00 8.20
C SER A 175 -3.20 18.94 8.23
N MET A 176 -4.11 19.00 9.20
CA MET A 176 -5.24 18.08 9.29
C MET A 176 -6.18 18.22 8.09
N GLU A 177 -6.47 19.44 7.64
CA GLU A 177 -7.29 19.67 6.43
C GLU A 177 -6.64 19.09 5.17
N ARG A 178 -5.31 19.22 5.01
CA ARG A 178 -4.59 18.60 3.88
C ARG A 178 -4.68 17.07 3.91
N THR A 179 -4.46 16.47 5.08
CA THR A 179 -4.52 14.99 5.22
C THR A 179 -5.93 14.44 5.00
N THR A 180 -6.96 15.10 5.55
CA THR A 180 -8.35 14.71 5.36
C THR A 180 -8.80 14.86 3.91
N GLY A 181 -8.33 15.88 3.20
CA GLY A 181 -8.55 16.03 1.75
C GLY A 181 -7.99 14.87 0.94
N LEU A 182 -6.74 14.48 1.19
CA LEU A 182 -6.10 13.31 0.54
C LEU A 182 -6.83 11.99 0.87
N GLN A 183 -7.26 11.83 2.12
CA GLN A 183 -7.98 10.62 2.56
C GLN A 183 -9.40 10.55 1.99
N ALA A 184 -10.09 11.67 1.86
CA ALA A 184 -11.40 11.76 1.21
C ALA A 184 -11.31 11.42 -0.28
N GLN A 185 -10.24 11.84 -0.96
CA GLN A 185 -9.96 11.46 -2.34
C GLN A 185 -9.72 9.95 -2.48
N ALA A 186 -8.93 9.36 -1.59
CA ALA A 186 -8.70 7.91 -1.56
C ALA A 186 -9.99 7.10 -1.28
N LEU A 187 -10.83 7.57 -0.36
CA LEU A 187 -12.13 6.96 -0.05
C LEU A 187 -13.14 7.11 -1.19
N ALA A 188 -13.12 8.23 -1.92
CA ALA A 188 -13.96 8.42 -3.10
C ALA A 188 -13.59 7.41 -4.21
N SER A 189 -12.29 7.20 -4.45
CA SER A 189 -11.81 6.14 -5.35
C SER A 189 -12.28 4.74 -4.89
N TYR A 190 -12.23 4.48 -3.58
CA TYR A 190 -12.72 3.22 -3.01
C TYR A 190 -14.23 3.03 -3.16
N ARG A 191 -15.04 4.08 -2.91
CA ARG A 191 -16.51 4.03 -3.03
C ARG A 191 -16.97 3.89 -4.47
N GLN A 192 -16.31 4.56 -5.41
CA GLN A 192 -16.61 4.41 -6.83
C GLN A 192 -16.45 2.95 -7.30
N PHE A 193 -15.49 2.20 -6.73
CA PHE A 193 -15.32 0.78 -6.99
C PHE A 193 -16.45 -0.08 -6.40
N HIS A 194 -16.85 0.17 -5.15
CA HIS A 194 -17.98 -0.53 -4.51
C HIS A 194 -19.34 -0.27 -5.20
N GLN A 195 -19.50 0.90 -5.83
CA GLN A 195 -20.66 1.22 -6.65
C GLN A 195 -20.68 0.45 -7.99
N VAL A 196 -19.51 0.11 -8.54
CA VAL A 196 -19.41 -0.80 -9.69
C VAL A 196 -19.66 -2.24 -9.25
N GLU A 197 -19.24 -2.62 -8.04
CA GLU A 197 -19.58 -3.91 -7.43
C GLU A 197 -21.09 -4.08 -7.21
N SER A 198 -21.83 -3.00 -6.88
CA SER A 198 -23.31 -3.05 -6.81
C SER A 198 -23.99 -3.17 -8.18
N LEU A 199 -23.28 -2.92 -9.29
CA LEU A 199 -23.77 -3.18 -10.65
C LEU A 199 -23.48 -4.63 -11.09
N PHE A 200 -22.57 -5.34 -10.40
CA PHE A 200 -22.32 -6.78 -10.55
C PHE A 200 -22.86 -7.60 -9.37
N GLY A 201 -23.69 -6.98 -8.52
CA GLY A 201 -24.43 -7.65 -7.46
C GLY A 201 -25.48 -8.58 -8.05
N VAL A 202 -25.14 -9.87 -8.10
CA VAL A 202 -26.09 -10.98 -8.06
C VAL A 202 -27.16 -10.64 -7.02
N ALA A 203 -28.40 -10.63 -7.48
CA ALA A 203 -29.58 -10.40 -6.65
C ALA A 203 -29.55 -11.34 -5.45
N ARG A 204 -29.56 -10.76 -4.25
CA ARG A 204 -30.05 -11.44 -3.05
C ARG A 204 -31.57 -11.53 -3.19
N GLU A 205 -32.07 -12.68 -3.60
CA GLU A 205 -33.34 -13.28 -3.17
C GLU A 205 -33.20 -14.80 -3.14
#